data_AF-A0A0L1I593-F1
#
_entry.id   AF-A0A0L1I593-F1
#
_cell.length_a   1.000
_cell.length_b   1.000
_cell.length_c   1.000
_cell.angle_alpha   90.00
_cell.angle_beta   90.00
_cell.angle_gamma   90.00
#
_symmetry.space_group_name_H-M   'P 1'
#
loop_
_entity.id
_entity.type
_entity.pdbx_description
1 polymer ?
#
loop_
_entity_poly.entity_id
_entity_poly.type
_entity_poly.pdbx_seq_one_letter_code
_entity_poly.pdbx_strand_id
1 'polypeptide(L)'
;MITVLKDAYILHSHLIKLANKHLATKFIKMEAKNCLFFMNKLNIKVLPSLCLFIDGVLIQTCVGFEDFGNNDNFKTKDLEMFLYKKKIINNMECSDSDEDI
;
A
#
# COMPACT_ATOMS: atom_id res chain seq x y z
N MET A 1 24.78 -3.71 -3.10
CA MET A 1 24.08 -3.16 -1.92
C MET A 1 23.05 -2.11 -2.39
N ILE A 2 21.98 -2.53 -3.10
CA ILE A 2 20.92 -1.63 -3.65
C ILE A 2 19.49 -2.22 -3.44
N THR A 3 19.34 -3.38 -2.81
CA THR A 3 18.08 -4.15 -2.82
C THR A 3 16.99 -3.66 -1.85
N VAL A 4 17.10 -2.48 -1.21
CA VAL A 4 16.15 -2.06 -0.15
C VAL A 4 15.08 -1.06 -0.62
N LEU A 5 15.22 -0.45 -1.81
CA LEU A 5 14.30 0.60 -2.30
C LEU A 5 13.36 0.17 -3.42
N LYS A 6 13.61 -0.97 -4.07
CA LYS A 6 12.82 -1.43 -5.23
C LYS A 6 11.36 -1.68 -4.84
N ASP A 7 11.14 -2.32 -3.70
CA ASP A 7 9.82 -2.73 -3.22
C ASP A 7 8.92 -1.54 -2.91
N ALA A 8 9.51 -0.46 -2.36
CA ALA A 8 8.79 0.78 -2.10
C ALA A 8 8.28 1.44 -3.39
N TYR A 9 9.04 1.37 -4.48
CA TYR A 9 8.66 1.92 -5.77
C TYR A 9 7.53 1.13 -6.44
N ILE A 10 7.61 -0.21 -6.38
CA ILE A 10 6.57 -1.09 -6.93
C ILE A 10 5.26 -0.84 -6.20
N LEU A 11 5.26 -0.89 -4.86
CA LEU A 11 4.07 -0.62 -4.05
C LEU A 11 3.48 0.76 -4.35
N HIS A 12 4.33 1.79 -4.44
CA HIS A 12 3.89 3.14 -4.78
C HIS A 12 3.16 3.21 -6.13
N SER A 13 3.69 2.51 -7.15
CA SER A 13 3.10 2.49 -8.49
C SER A 13 1.70 1.87 -8.50
N HIS A 14 1.49 0.76 -7.80
CA HIS A 14 0.15 0.16 -7.66
C HIS A 14 -0.79 1.04 -6.84
N LEU A 15 -0.32 1.67 -5.76
CA LEU A 15 -1.14 2.58 -4.95
C LEU A 15 -1.57 3.82 -5.73
N ILE A 16 -0.76 4.37 -6.64
CA ILE A 16 -1.18 5.48 -7.52
C ILE A 16 -2.34 5.04 -8.43
N LYS A 17 -2.23 3.86 -9.05
CA LYS A 17 -3.30 3.31 -9.90
C LYS A 17 -4.61 3.18 -9.11
N LEU A 18 -4.54 2.66 -7.88
CA LEU A 18 -5.70 2.53 -7.00
C LEU A 18 -6.23 3.87 -6.50
N ALA A 19 -5.37 4.85 -6.23
CA ALA A 19 -5.80 6.18 -5.81
C ALA A 19 -6.62 6.91 -6.88
N ASN A 20 -6.28 6.73 -8.15
CA ASN A 20 -7.04 7.31 -9.27
C ASN A 20 -8.42 6.68 -9.44
N LYS A 21 -8.59 5.44 -8.95
CA LYS A 21 -9.81 4.65 -9.07
C LYS A 21 -10.74 4.81 -7.87
N HIS A 22 -10.19 4.78 -6.65
CA HIS A 22 -10.96 4.87 -5.41
C HIS A 22 -10.84 6.27 -4.81
N LEU A 23 -11.49 7.25 -5.43
CA LEU A 23 -11.48 8.65 -4.98
C LEU A 23 -12.09 8.85 -3.57
N ALA A 24 -12.92 7.89 -3.12
CA ALA A 24 -13.48 7.89 -1.77
C ALA A 24 -12.46 7.52 -0.67
N THR A 25 -11.33 6.90 -1.04
CA THR A 25 -10.29 6.46 -0.09
C THR A 25 -9.07 7.36 -0.23
N LYS A 26 -8.56 7.86 0.90
CA LYS A 26 -7.40 8.76 0.91
C LYS A 26 -6.09 7.99 0.94
N PHE A 27 -5.32 8.09 -0.15
CA PHE A 27 -3.96 7.56 -0.23
C PHE A 27 -2.95 8.66 0.08
N ILE A 28 -2.02 8.41 1.01
CA ILE A 28 -1.02 9.39 1.45
C ILE A 28 0.37 8.76 1.34
N LYS A 29 1.26 9.39 0.57
CA LYS A 29 2.69 9.07 0.57
C LYS A 29 3.40 9.94 1.59
N MET A 30 4.26 9.33 2.40
CA MET A 30 5.01 10.02 3.43
C MET A 30 6.44 9.49 3.49
N GLU A 31 7.41 10.38 3.61
CA GLU A 31 8.81 10.00 3.81
C GLU A 31 9.09 9.77 5.29
N ALA A 32 9.55 8.56 5.64
CA ALA A 32 9.81 8.18 7.03
C ALA A 32 10.76 9.15 7.76
N LYS A 33 11.75 9.70 7.04
CA LYS A 33 12.73 10.65 7.58
C LYS A 33 12.10 11.96 8.08
N ASN A 34 11.01 12.39 7.45
CA ASN A 34 10.32 13.64 7.78
C ASN A 34 9.25 13.44 8.86
N CYS A 35 8.95 12.18 9.23
CA CYS A 35 7.78 11.81 10.00
C CYS A 35 8.11 10.88 11.17
N LEU A 36 9.23 11.16 11.85
CA LEU A 36 9.75 10.38 12.98
C LEU A 36 8.72 10.20 14.11
N PHE A 37 7.87 11.20 14.37
CA PHE A 37 6.79 11.09 15.35
C PHE A 37 5.82 9.96 15.01
N PHE A 38 5.41 9.85 13.75
CA PHE A 38 4.49 8.79 13.29
C PHE A 38 5.18 7.43 13.26
N MET A 39 6.46 7.37 12.86
CA MET A 39 7.23 6.13 12.88
C MET A 39 7.25 5.52 14.29
N ASN A 40 7.51 6.34 15.31
CA ASN A 40 7.50 5.90 16.70
C ASN A 40 6.10 5.55 17.20
N LYS A 41 5.11 6.42 16.92
CA LYS A 41 3.73 6.23 17.41
C LYS A 41 3.01 5.03 16.78
N LEU A 42 3.27 4.76 15.51
CA LEU A 42 2.72 3.61 14.77
C LEU A 42 3.64 2.38 14.83
N ASN A 43 4.75 2.47 15.57
CA ASN A 43 5.76 1.41 15.76
C ASN A 43 6.29 0.83 14.42
N ILE A 44 6.51 1.70 13.43
CA ILE A 44 7.03 1.32 12.12
C ILE A 44 8.55 1.17 12.23
N LYS A 45 9.05 -0.05 12.02
CA LYS A 45 10.48 -0.39 12.12
C LYS A 45 11.14 -0.70 10.78
N VAL A 46 10.34 -1.06 9.77
CA VAL A 46 10.81 -1.57 8.48
C VAL A 46 10.13 -0.80 7.35
N LEU A 47 10.85 -0.57 6.26
CA LEU A 47 10.32 0.07 5.05
C LEU A 47 10.43 -0.91 3.88
N PRO A 48 9.50 -0.85 2.91
CA PRO A 48 8.28 -0.03 2.92
C PRO A 48 7.24 -0.54 3.93
N SER A 49 6.41 0.36 4.49
CA SER A 49 5.28 0.02 5.35
C SER A 49 4.01 0.69 4.84
N LEU A 50 2.92 -0.06 4.75
CA LEU A 50 1.59 0.40 4.38
C LEU A 50 0.66 0.36 5.60
N CYS A 51 0.26 1.53 6.08
CA CYS A 51 -0.66 1.66 7.22
C CYS A 51 -2.10 1.84 6.72
N LEU A 52 -3.00 0.99 7.21
CA LEU A 52 -4.42 0.99 6.88
C LEU A 52 -5.21 1.63 8.01
N PHE A 53 -5.97 2.68 7.70
CA PHE A 53 -6.78 3.41 8.67
C PHE A 53 -8.26 3.34 8.32
N ILE A 54 -9.10 3.16 9.33
CA ILE A 54 -10.56 3.30 9.24
C ILE A 54 -10.96 4.24 10.38
N ASP A 55 -11.72 5.29 10.06
CA ASP A 55 -12.19 6.30 11.03
C ASP A 55 -11.09 6.87 11.93
N GLY A 56 -9.88 7.04 11.37
CA GLY A 56 -8.71 7.57 12.09
C GLY A 56 -7.98 6.56 13.00
N VAL A 57 -8.45 5.32 13.07
CA VAL A 57 -7.83 4.24 13.84
C VAL A 57 -6.97 3.37 12.93
N LEU A 58 -5.73 3.12 13.34
CA LEU A 58 -4.84 2.18 12.63
C LEU A 58 -5.38 0.75 12.81
N ILE A 59 -5.78 0.12 11.72
CA ILE A 59 -6.29 -1.24 11.71
C ILE A 59 -5.15 -2.25 11.53
N GLN A 60 -4.24 -1.97 10.60
CA GLN A 60 -3.14 -2.86 10.28
C GLN A 60 -1.99 -2.07 9.64
N THR A 61 -0.76 -2.47 9.95
CA THR A 61 0.43 -2.07 9.21
C THR A 61 0.97 -3.30 8.48
N CYS A 62 1.03 -3.23 7.16
CA CYS A 62 1.64 -4.23 6.30
C CYS A 62 3.10 -3.84 6.07
N VAL A 63 4.02 -4.79 6.23
CA VAL A 63 5.45 -4.58 6.00
C VAL A 63 5.83 -5.25 4.68
N GLY A 64 6.39 -4.48 3.75
CA GLY A 64 6.83 -5.01 2.46
C GLY A 64 5.70 -5.67 1.65
N PHE A 65 6.05 -6.81 1.04
CA PHE A 65 5.14 -7.67 0.29
C PHE A 65 4.80 -8.97 1.03
N GLU A 66 5.11 -9.08 2.32
CA GLU A 66 4.92 -10.32 3.09
C GLU A 66 3.45 -10.77 3.06
N ASP A 67 2.52 -9.81 3.17
CA ASP A 67 1.07 -10.04 3.08
C ASP A 67 0.59 -10.36 1.64
N PHE A 68 1.44 -10.18 0.64
CA PHE A 68 1.16 -10.38 -0.79
C PHE A 68 1.95 -11.55 -1.39
N GLY A 69 2.41 -12.48 -0.55
CA GLY A 69 3.13 -13.68 -0.98
C GLY A 69 4.62 -13.45 -1.28
N ASN A 70 5.16 -12.31 -0.85
CA ASN A 70 6.56 -11.92 -0.97
C ASN A 70 7.09 -11.96 -2.43
N ASN A 71 6.22 -11.63 -3.39
CA ASN A 71 6.55 -11.57 -4.81
C ASN A 71 6.52 -10.13 -5.30
N ASP A 72 7.59 -9.71 -5.97
CA ASP A 72 7.73 -8.38 -6.60
C ASP A 72 6.74 -8.15 -7.76
N ASN A 73 6.11 -9.21 -8.28
CA ASN A 73 5.25 -9.20 -9.47
C ASN A 73 3.76 -9.36 -9.12
N PHE A 74 3.29 -8.86 -7.98
CA PHE A 74 1.87 -8.89 -7.65
C PHE A 74 1.07 -7.94 -8.55
N LYS A 75 -0.16 -8.31 -8.89
CA LYS A 75 -1.01 -7.48 -9.74
C LYS A 75 -1.68 -6.38 -8.93
N THR A 76 -1.99 -5.26 -9.58
CA THR A 76 -2.77 -4.17 -8.95
C THR A 76 -4.08 -4.69 -8.37
N LYS A 77 -4.71 -5.65 -9.07
CA LYS A 77 -5.93 -6.32 -8.66
C LYS A 77 -5.81 -7.10 -7.35
N ASP A 78 -4.65 -7.70 -7.08
CA ASP A 78 -4.42 -8.44 -5.83
C ASP A 78 -4.37 -7.48 -4.63
N LEU A 79 -3.72 -6.33 -4.81
CA LEU A 79 -3.69 -5.25 -3.82
C LEU A 79 -5.09 -4.66 -3.61
N GLU A 80 -5.84 -4.43 -4.68
CA GLU A 80 -7.24 -3.98 -4.61
C GLU A 80 -8.11 -4.96 -3.81
N MET A 81 -8.02 -6.25 -4.13
CA MET A 81 -8.77 -7.30 -3.44
C MET A 81 -8.40 -7.38 -1.95
N PHE A 82 -7.12 -7.21 -1.63
CA PHE A 82 -6.66 -7.15 -0.24
C PHE A 82 -7.27 -5.96 0.51
N LEU A 83 -7.21 -4.75 -0.07
CA LEU A 83 -7.80 -3.55 0.54
C LEU A 83 -9.32 -3.66 0.69
N TYR A 84 -10.00 -4.27 -0.28
CA TYR A 84 -11.43 -4.53 -0.23
C TYR A 84 -11.79 -5.51 0.89
N LYS A 85 -11.07 -6.64 1.01
CA LYS A 85 -11.23 -7.59 2.11
C LYS A 85 -11.01 -6.94 3.48
N LYS A 86 -10.10 -5.97 3.56
CA LYS A 86 -9.83 -5.18 4.77
C LYS A 86 -10.80 -4.02 5.00
N LYS A 87 -11.80 -3.84 4.13
CA LYS A 87 -12.81 -2.76 4.18
C LYS A 87 -12.21 -1.35 4.14
N ILE A 88 -11.07 -1.20 3.47
CA ILE A 88 -10.40 0.11 3.27
C ILE A 88 -10.97 0.83 2.04
N ILE A 89 -11.40 0.05 1.05
CA ILE A 89 -12.11 0.52 -0.13
C ILE A 89 -13.50 -0.11 -0.15
N ASN A 90 -14.48 0.65 -0.65
CA ASN A 90 -15.90 0.27 -0.58
C ASN A 90 -16.36 -0.56 -1.78
N ASN A 91 -15.70 -0.43 -2.92
CA ASN A 91 -16.03 -1.13 -4.15
C ASN A 91 -14.75 -1.66 -4.81
N MET A 92 -14.91 -2.71 -5.60
CA MET A 92 -13.89 -3.21 -6.50
C MET A 92 -14.43 -2.94 -7.91
N GLU A 93 -13.86 -1.96 -8.60
CA GLU A 93 -14.24 -1.75 -10.00
C GLU A 93 -13.31 -2.64 -10.84
N CYS A 94 -13.80 -3.35 -11.86
CA CYS A 94 -12.90 -4.14 -12.71
C CYS A 94 -12.43 -3.23 -13.85
N SER A 95 -11.23 -2.67 -13.74
CA SER A 95 -10.58 -1.95 -14.84
C SER A 95 -9.51 -2.86 -15.41
N ASP A 96 -9.83 -3.57 -16.49
CA ASP A 96 -8.94 -4.47 -17.22
C ASP A 96 -7.87 -3.66 -17.98
N SER A 97 -6.85 -3.22 -17.28
CA SER A 97 -5.70 -2.54 -17.88
C SER A 97 -4.41 -2.93 -17.17
N ASP A 98 -4.12 -4.23 -17.17
CA ASP A 98 -2.78 -4.74 -16.89
C ASP A 98 -2.26 -5.36 -18.21
N GLU A 99 -1.84 -4.52 -19.17
CA GLU A 99 -0.81 -4.94 -20.12
C GLU A 99 0.52 -4.92 -19.36
N ASP A 100 1.07 -6.12 -19.15
CA ASP A 100 2.38 -6.35 -18.58
C ASP A 100 3.44 -5.67 -19.47
N ILE A 101 4.13 -4.64 -18.97
CA ILE A 101 5.40 -4.14 -19.54
C ILE A 101 6.55 -4.76 -18.74
#